data_AF-A0A3E0NY60-F1
#
_entry.id   AF-A0A3E0NY60-F1
#
_cell.length_a   1.000
_cell.length_b   1.000
_cell.length_c   1.000
_cell.angle_alpha   90.00
_cell.angle_beta   90.00
_cell.angle_gamma   90.00
#
_symmetry.space_group_name_H-M   'P 1'
#
loop_
_entity.id
_entity.type
_entity.pdbx_description
1 polymer ?
#
loop_
_entity_poly.entity_id
_entity_poly.type
_entity_poly.pdbx_seq_one_letter_code
_entity_poly.pdbx_strand_id
1 'polypeptide(L)'
;MALVMALVPTMAWAGPYDAPAGYYNSATGTGATLKGQLHDIIDNHTVYSYDAARSILQYTDQDPNNPDHMLLVYNRFSLDVSSINPGGSIPGWDGGASWNREHTWPRSRGIGTSGADNSDLHNLRPSNPSINSSRSNKSFGGAYGAQSYGAVTDFGFAMWYPGDADAGMIARQEFYMATRYDGSDPSTTDLELYDGDPNPAINGLGTLNRMLEWHYQAVPDDFELRRNHVIDTSYQHNRNPFVDRPEYVWSVFKDQVNDSQLYVGGAPAADGSSSTDVNLGQVIVGAGVPSAQNVTLNRNGMDGTYYEVTPSGDATSSVEGRYNAFAINTTGTDSASLSVGLDTDTATAGARTGTVSIDNLDVTTNFGLGHGSQDGNDTIHVSLDVLDHAEPSFSALSDLDSLVYDFGAVDQGAAFPVFEFDIYNLLSTADYTAGLDLDSILAIGDTSAFTTDLVTFADLDAGTSSTFSAMFDTSTRGEFSASYSLSFSDEDLPGASLLGDLTLTLMGRIRFDEDRRFGGRGPRGGDGEPEFGDPLAAVPEPSSFSLAALALVGCAVPYAVRRRSSGRAQKRSARNA
;
A
#
# COMPACT_ATOMS: atom_id res chain seq x y z
N MET A 1 -18.31 31.82 -4.41
CA MET A 1 -16.89 31.81 -4.81
C MET A 1 -16.45 30.36 -4.66
N ALA A 2 -16.46 29.59 -5.74
CA ALA A 2 -16.17 28.16 -5.70
C ALA A 2 -14.65 27.97 -5.56
N LEU A 3 -14.23 27.41 -4.43
CA LEU A 3 -12.84 27.06 -4.18
C LEU A 3 -12.52 25.81 -4.99
N VAL A 4 -11.86 26.00 -6.13
CA VAL A 4 -11.27 24.91 -6.90
C VAL A 4 -10.10 24.37 -6.08
N MET A 5 -10.30 23.25 -5.40
CA MET A 5 -9.19 22.43 -4.87
C MET A 5 -8.38 21.96 -6.08
N ALA A 6 -7.21 22.55 -6.27
CA ALA A 6 -6.22 22.01 -7.19
C ALA A 6 -5.68 20.71 -6.58
N LEU A 7 -6.02 19.56 -7.18
CA LEU A 7 -5.27 18.33 -6.96
C LEU A 7 -3.81 18.62 -7.31
N VAL A 8 -2.94 18.54 -6.32
CA VAL A 8 -1.50 18.48 -6.55
C VAL A 8 -1.23 17.04 -6.97
N PRO A 9 -0.80 16.76 -8.22
CA PRO A 9 -0.42 15.42 -8.60
C PRO A 9 0.76 14.98 -7.73
N THR A 10 0.60 13.89 -7.00
CA THR A 10 1.70 13.17 -6.38
C THR A 10 2.63 12.73 -7.49
N MET A 11 3.80 13.37 -7.61
CA MET A 11 4.87 12.86 -8.48
C MET A 11 5.31 11.52 -7.91
N ALA A 12 4.91 10.42 -8.54
CA ALA A 12 5.55 9.14 -8.35
C ALA A 12 7.05 9.33 -8.61
N TRP A 13 7.90 9.02 -7.62
CA TRP A 13 9.34 9.05 -7.81
C TRP A 13 9.71 7.98 -8.83
N ALA A 14 10.35 8.37 -9.93
CA ALA A 14 10.92 7.41 -10.87
C ALA A 14 11.88 6.48 -10.12
N GLY A 15 11.72 5.18 -10.32
CA GLY A 15 12.62 4.17 -9.81
C GLY A 15 14.07 4.44 -10.25
N PRO A 16 15.07 3.95 -9.51
CA PRO A 16 16.48 4.27 -9.76
C PRO A 16 16.96 3.86 -11.15
N TYR A 17 16.27 2.92 -11.80
CA TYR A 17 16.62 2.37 -13.11
C TYR A 17 15.60 2.69 -14.21
N ASP A 18 14.57 3.49 -13.91
CA ASP A 18 13.54 3.83 -14.88
C ASP A 18 14.13 4.56 -16.09
N ALA A 19 13.45 4.38 -17.22
CA ALA A 19 13.76 5.17 -18.41
C ALA A 19 13.57 6.67 -18.11
N PRO A 20 14.38 7.56 -18.73
CA PRO A 20 14.18 9.00 -18.59
C PRO A 20 12.74 9.41 -18.91
N ALA A 21 12.21 10.40 -18.17
CA ALA A 21 10.87 10.91 -18.42
C ALA A 21 10.71 11.32 -19.90
N GLY A 22 9.71 10.74 -20.56
CA GLY A 22 9.41 10.99 -21.96
C GLY A 22 10.22 10.20 -22.99
N TYR A 23 11.10 9.28 -22.57
CA TYR A 23 11.91 8.46 -23.48
C TYR A 23 11.07 7.71 -24.53
N TYR A 24 9.87 7.25 -24.16
CA TYR A 24 8.95 6.51 -25.04
C TYR A 24 7.79 7.36 -25.58
N ASN A 25 7.85 8.71 -25.52
CA ASN A 25 6.73 9.57 -25.94
C ASN A 25 6.31 9.42 -27.41
N SER A 26 7.20 8.95 -28.29
CA SER A 26 6.90 8.69 -29.70
C SER A 26 6.34 7.28 -29.97
N ALA A 27 6.32 6.39 -28.98
CA ALA A 27 5.78 5.04 -29.07
C ALA A 27 4.26 5.04 -28.84
N THR A 28 3.51 5.65 -29.75
CA THR A 28 2.05 5.88 -29.62
C THR A 28 1.19 4.93 -30.44
N GLY A 29 1.79 4.14 -31.31
CA GLY A 29 1.11 3.20 -32.21
C GLY A 29 0.95 1.83 -31.58
N THR A 30 0.51 0.87 -32.40
CA THR A 30 0.46 -0.55 -32.05
C THR A 30 1.02 -1.41 -33.20
N GLY A 31 1.26 -2.70 -32.93
CA GLY A 31 1.69 -3.68 -33.93
C GLY A 31 2.96 -3.27 -34.65
N ALA A 32 2.96 -3.38 -35.98
CA ALA A 32 4.09 -2.97 -36.81
C ALA A 32 4.44 -1.48 -36.69
N THR A 33 3.45 -0.60 -36.47
CA THR A 33 3.69 0.83 -36.26
C THR A 33 4.44 1.06 -34.95
N LEU A 34 4.04 0.39 -33.87
CA LEU A 34 4.75 0.44 -32.59
C LEU A 34 6.17 -0.11 -32.75
N LYS A 35 6.35 -1.25 -33.43
CA LYS A 35 7.68 -1.81 -33.71
C LYS A 35 8.61 -0.80 -34.39
N GLY A 36 8.13 -0.12 -35.42
CA GLY A 36 8.89 0.92 -36.13
C GLY A 36 9.20 2.15 -35.26
N GLN A 37 8.24 2.62 -34.47
CA GLN A 37 8.49 3.73 -33.53
C GLN A 37 9.50 3.35 -32.45
N LEU A 38 9.44 2.13 -31.94
CA LEU A 38 10.42 1.61 -30.99
C LEU A 38 11.80 1.50 -31.63
N HIS A 39 11.89 1.02 -32.87
CA HIS A 39 13.13 1.02 -33.65
C HIS A 39 13.73 2.43 -33.72
N ASP A 40 12.97 3.43 -34.16
CA ASP A 40 13.43 4.82 -34.26
C ASP A 40 13.88 5.42 -32.91
N ILE A 41 13.33 4.95 -31.78
CA ILE A 41 13.73 5.41 -30.43
C ILE A 41 15.11 4.84 -30.04
N ILE A 42 15.38 3.58 -30.42
CA ILE A 42 16.53 2.81 -29.94
C ILE A 42 17.64 2.68 -30.98
N ASP A 43 17.43 3.21 -32.19
CA ASP A 43 18.40 3.29 -33.27
C ASP A 43 19.61 4.17 -32.90
N ASN A 44 20.61 4.22 -33.80
CA ASN A 44 21.73 5.15 -33.72
C ASN A 44 22.47 5.22 -32.35
N HIS A 45 22.50 4.10 -31.64
CA HIS A 45 23.21 3.99 -30.37
C HIS A 45 24.74 4.11 -30.55
N THR A 46 25.44 4.40 -29.47
CA THR A 46 26.90 4.51 -29.47
C THR A 46 27.55 3.14 -29.64
N VAL A 47 28.22 2.92 -30.77
CA VAL A 47 28.86 1.63 -31.08
C VAL A 47 30.24 1.52 -30.41
N TYR A 48 30.41 0.50 -29.57
CA TYR A 48 31.72 0.12 -29.03
C TYR A 48 32.34 -1.00 -29.87
N SER A 49 33.67 -1.09 -29.89
CA SER A 49 34.30 -2.24 -30.55
C SER A 49 33.94 -3.54 -29.83
N TYR A 50 33.81 -4.64 -30.57
CA TYR A 50 33.62 -5.98 -29.99
C TYR A 50 34.69 -6.29 -28.92
N ASP A 51 35.90 -5.78 -29.12
CA ASP A 51 37.02 -5.90 -28.21
C ASP A 51 36.88 -5.12 -26.90
N ALA A 52 36.16 -4.00 -26.89
CA ALA A 52 35.84 -3.24 -25.69
C ALA A 52 34.80 -3.95 -24.81
N ALA A 53 33.93 -4.78 -25.40
CA ALA A 53 32.91 -5.53 -24.65
C ALA A 53 33.50 -6.43 -23.55
N ARG A 54 34.78 -6.84 -23.65
CA ARG A 54 35.47 -7.62 -22.61
C ARG A 54 35.55 -6.89 -21.27
N SER A 55 35.70 -5.56 -21.30
CA SER A 55 35.71 -4.74 -20.09
C SER A 55 34.30 -4.34 -19.69
N ILE A 56 33.45 -4.01 -20.67
CA ILE A 56 32.11 -3.47 -20.41
C ILE A 56 31.19 -4.53 -19.77
N LEU A 57 31.24 -5.78 -20.25
CA LEU A 57 30.39 -6.86 -19.73
C LEU A 57 30.62 -7.15 -18.24
N GLN A 58 31.83 -6.91 -17.73
CA GLN A 58 32.13 -7.03 -16.30
C GLN A 58 31.31 -6.05 -15.44
N TYR A 59 30.83 -4.94 -16.02
CA TYR A 59 29.98 -3.96 -15.34
C TYR A 59 28.50 -4.15 -15.65
N THR A 60 28.13 -4.44 -16.90
CA THR A 60 26.72 -4.65 -17.26
C THR A 60 26.16 -5.90 -16.59
N ASP A 61 26.98 -6.94 -16.41
CA ASP A 61 26.59 -8.23 -15.85
C ASP A 61 27.18 -8.48 -14.45
N GLN A 62 27.60 -7.42 -13.75
CA GLN A 62 28.05 -7.47 -12.36
C GLN A 62 27.01 -8.17 -11.46
N ASP A 63 27.49 -9.04 -10.57
CA ASP A 63 26.64 -9.72 -9.58
C ASP A 63 26.14 -8.71 -8.53
N PRO A 64 24.82 -8.54 -8.36
CA PRO A 64 24.27 -7.57 -7.40
C PRO A 64 24.62 -7.90 -5.95
N ASN A 65 24.94 -9.16 -5.64
CA ASN A 65 25.31 -9.59 -4.29
C ASN A 65 26.82 -9.57 -4.05
N ASN A 66 27.63 -9.45 -5.10
CA ASN A 66 29.08 -9.42 -5.01
C ASN A 66 29.69 -8.58 -6.15
N PRO A 67 29.96 -7.28 -5.92
CA PRO A 67 30.44 -6.37 -6.97
C PRO A 67 31.78 -6.75 -7.62
N ASP A 68 32.61 -7.57 -6.97
CA ASP A 68 33.87 -8.06 -7.56
C ASP A 68 33.64 -9.25 -8.52
N HIS A 69 32.39 -9.70 -8.65
CA HIS A 69 31.98 -10.83 -9.47
C HIS A 69 31.06 -10.41 -10.63
N MET A 70 30.99 -11.26 -11.64
CA MET A 70 30.13 -11.14 -12.81
C MET A 70 29.29 -12.40 -12.98
N LEU A 71 28.00 -12.25 -13.26
CA LEU A 71 27.11 -13.38 -13.52
C LEU A 71 27.26 -13.85 -14.96
N LEU A 72 27.55 -15.14 -15.14
CA LEU A 72 27.58 -15.77 -16.46
C LEU A 72 26.16 -16.20 -16.90
N VAL A 73 25.79 -15.90 -18.14
CA VAL A 73 24.51 -16.29 -18.73
C VAL A 73 24.38 -17.81 -18.83
N TYR A 74 23.14 -18.29 -18.72
CA TYR A 74 22.63 -19.67 -18.69
C TYR A 74 22.80 -20.41 -17.38
N ASN A 75 23.92 -20.25 -16.68
CA ASN A 75 24.15 -20.94 -15.41
C ASN A 75 24.18 -20.03 -14.18
N ARG A 76 24.05 -18.70 -14.38
CA ARG A 76 24.13 -17.65 -13.34
C ARG A 76 25.36 -17.82 -12.44
N PHE A 77 26.45 -18.39 -12.95
CA PHE A 77 27.65 -18.58 -12.15
C PHE A 77 28.27 -17.22 -11.83
N SER A 78 28.41 -16.93 -10.54
CA SER A 78 29.07 -15.72 -10.02
C SER A 78 30.59 -15.88 -10.10
N LEU A 79 31.17 -15.41 -11.20
CA LEU A 79 32.59 -15.51 -11.50
C LEU A 79 33.37 -14.35 -10.86
N ASP A 80 34.35 -14.66 -10.01
CA ASP A 80 35.32 -13.69 -9.51
C ASP A 80 36.20 -13.18 -10.67
N VAL A 81 35.89 -11.97 -11.17
CA VAL A 81 36.66 -11.36 -12.25
C VAL A 81 37.92 -10.67 -11.74
N SER A 82 37.98 -10.33 -10.45
CA SER A 82 39.11 -9.64 -9.84
C SER A 82 40.39 -10.50 -9.78
N SER A 83 40.24 -11.83 -9.71
CA SER A 83 41.36 -12.77 -9.72
C SER A 83 41.85 -13.15 -11.12
N ILE A 84 41.10 -12.78 -12.17
CA ILE A 84 41.42 -13.13 -13.56
C ILE A 84 42.33 -12.06 -14.16
N ASN A 85 43.57 -12.43 -14.46
CA ASN A 85 44.55 -11.56 -15.15
C ASN A 85 44.66 -10.13 -14.56
N PRO A 86 44.78 -9.94 -13.23
CA PRO A 86 44.67 -8.62 -12.58
C PRO A 86 45.74 -7.61 -13.00
N GLY A 87 46.88 -8.08 -13.52
CA GLY A 87 47.97 -7.24 -14.04
C GLY A 87 48.04 -7.18 -15.57
N GLY A 88 47.07 -7.75 -16.27
CA GLY A 88 47.05 -7.81 -17.73
C GLY A 88 46.55 -6.53 -18.38
N SER A 89 46.65 -6.47 -19.71
CA SER A 89 46.16 -5.33 -20.51
C SER A 89 44.65 -5.10 -20.39
N ILE A 90 43.90 -6.16 -20.07
CA ILE A 90 42.47 -6.13 -19.75
C ILE A 90 42.28 -6.99 -18.49
N PRO A 91 42.25 -6.37 -17.29
CA PRO A 91 41.88 -7.08 -16.06
C PRO A 91 40.51 -7.75 -16.21
N GLY A 92 40.36 -8.93 -15.64
CA GLY A 92 39.16 -9.76 -15.78
C GLY A 92 39.10 -10.60 -17.06
N TRP A 93 40.09 -10.51 -17.96
CA TRP A 93 40.10 -11.26 -19.23
C TRP A 93 41.39 -12.08 -19.41
N ASP A 94 41.26 -13.39 -19.55
CA ASP A 94 42.36 -14.37 -19.70
C ASP A 94 42.46 -14.99 -21.10
N GLY A 95 41.94 -14.31 -22.11
CA GLY A 95 41.92 -14.85 -23.48
C GLY A 95 40.72 -15.75 -23.76
N GLY A 96 39.72 -15.78 -22.87
CA GLY A 96 38.48 -16.51 -23.08
C GLY A 96 38.46 -17.89 -22.41
N ALA A 97 39.36 -18.14 -21.46
CA ALA A 97 39.47 -19.44 -20.78
C ALA A 97 38.44 -19.56 -19.65
N SER A 98 38.25 -18.50 -18.86
CA SER A 98 37.27 -18.50 -17.77
C SER A 98 35.86 -18.12 -18.23
N TRP A 99 35.74 -17.20 -19.18
CA TRP A 99 34.47 -16.77 -19.77
C TRP A 99 34.69 -16.23 -21.18
N ASN A 100 33.67 -16.29 -22.04
CA ASN A 100 33.69 -15.69 -23.37
C ASN A 100 32.45 -14.80 -23.59
N ARG A 101 32.47 -14.04 -24.69
CA ARG A 101 31.33 -13.21 -25.12
C ARG A 101 30.36 -14.09 -25.90
N GLU A 102 29.17 -14.29 -25.35
CA GLU A 102 28.05 -14.93 -26.00
C GLU A 102 27.23 -13.90 -26.78
N HIS A 103 26.86 -14.27 -28.00
CA HIS A 103 25.88 -13.55 -28.81
C HIS A 103 24.55 -14.29 -28.68
N THR A 104 23.60 -13.78 -27.88
CA THR A 104 22.35 -14.50 -27.63
C THR A 104 21.52 -14.64 -28.91
N TRP A 105 21.57 -13.65 -29.81
CA TRP A 105 21.30 -13.84 -31.24
C TRP A 105 22.58 -14.27 -31.97
N PRO A 106 22.72 -15.52 -32.47
CA PRO A 106 23.97 -16.01 -33.02
C PRO A 106 24.43 -15.27 -34.28
N ARG A 107 25.75 -15.07 -34.42
CA ARG A 107 26.37 -14.55 -35.66
C ARG A 107 26.05 -15.35 -36.92
N SER A 108 25.90 -16.66 -36.82
CA SER A 108 25.52 -17.48 -37.97
C SER A 108 24.06 -17.32 -38.41
N ARG A 109 23.28 -16.47 -37.72
CA ARG A 109 21.86 -16.21 -37.96
C ARG A 109 21.57 -14.72 -38.23
N GLY A 110 22.51 -14.00 -38.84
CA GLY A 110 22.29 -12.63 -39.34
C GLY A 110 23.27 -11.60 -38.83
N ILE A 111 23.78 -11.74 -37.60
CA ILE A 111 24.68 -10.72 -37.02
C ILE A 111 25.96 -10.59 -37.83
N GLY A 112 26.23 -9.37 -38.31
CA GLY A 112 27.40 -9.00 -39.07
C GLY A 112 28.71 -9.06 -38.26
N THR A 113 29.82 -8.78 -38.94
CA THR A 113 31.15 -8.67 -38.29
C THR A 113 31.64 -7.25 -38.10
N SER A 114 30.94 -6.27 -38.70
CA SER A 114 31.33 -4.86 -38.75
C SER A 114 30.19 -3.88 -38.49
N GLY A 115 28.94 -4.35 -38.42
CA GLY A 115 27.78 -3.55 -38.06
C GLY A 115 27.68 -3.30 -36.56
N ALA A 116 26.73 -2.44 -36.17
CA ALA A 116 26.43 -2.15 -34.76
C ALA A 116 25.95 -3.41 -34.00
N ASP A 117 25.21 -4.27 -34.69
CA ASP A 117 24.69 -5.57 -34.25
C ASP A 117 25.75 -6.52 -33.68
N ASN A 118 26.98 -6.42 -34.20
CA ASN A 118 28.08 -7.27 -33.78
C ASN A 118 28.52 -7.06 -32.33
N SER A 119 28.36 -5.85 -31.82
CA SER A 119 28.89 -5.41 -30.53
C SER A 119 27.83 -4.83 -29.60
N ASP A 120 26.55 -4.98 -29.95
CA ASP A 120 25.45 -4.52 -29.14
C ASP A 120 25.45 -5.22 -27.77
N LEU A 121 25.59 -4.43 -26.71
CA LEU A 121 25.59 -4.85 -25.33
C LEU A 121 24.23 -5.40 -24.91
N HIS A 122 23.13 -5.09 -25.57
CA HIS A 122 21.85 -5.77 -25.31
C HIS A 122 21.84 -7.21 -25.82
N ASN A 123 22.69 -7.57 -26.78
CA ASN A 123 22.85 -8.94 -27.32
C ASN A 123 24.01 -9.72 -26.68
N LEU A 124 25.06 -9.00 -26.26
CA LEU A 124 26.28 -9.61 -25.75
C LEU A 124 26.20 -9.92 -24.27
N ARG A 125 26.54 -11.16 -23.91
CA ARG A 125 26.55 -11.64 -22.51
C ARG A 125 27.86 -12.36 -22.18
N PRO A 126 28.36 -12.29 -20.94
CA PRO A 126 29.45 -13.16 -20.52
C PRO A 126 28.91 -14.58 -20.31
N SER A 127 29.58 -15.59 -20.85
CA SER A 127 29.18 -16.99 -20.71
C SER A 127 30.37 -17.88 -20.39
N ASN A 128 30.10 -19.04 -19.77
CA ASN A 128 31.10 -20.08 -19.66
C ASN A 128 31.43 -20.62 -21.08
N PRO A 129 32.71 -20.76 -21.47
CA PRO A 129 33.07 -21.11 -22.85
C PRO A 129 32.53 -22.48 -23.30
N SER A 130 32.46 -23.47 -22.39
CA SER A 130 31.90 -24.79 -22.70
C SER A 130 30.39 -24.75 -22.88
N ILE A 131 29.69 -23.92 -22.09
CA ILE A 131 28.24 -23.74 -22.20
C ILE A 131 27.91 -23.03 -23.51
N ASN A 132 28.58 -21.91 -23.80
CA ASN A 132 28.45 -21.20 -25.08
C ASN A 132 28.70 -22.14 -26.27
N SER A 133 29.81 -22.89 -26.25
CA SER A 133 30.10 -23.86 -27.31
C SER A 133 29.02 -24.94 -27.45
N SER A 134 28.35 -25.33 -26.36
CA SER A 134 27.26 -26.31 -26.38
C SER A 134 25.96 -25.71 -26.94
N ARG A 135 25.67 -24.45 -26.58
CA ARG A 135 24.57 -23.65 -27.13
C ARG A 135 24.71 -23.56 -28.64
N SER A 136 25.91 -23.26 -29.13
CA SER A 136 26.23 -23.14 -30.56
C SER A 136 25.34 -22.07 -31.22
N ASN A 137 24.59 -22.41 -32.28
CA ASN A 137 23.66 -21.51 -32.94
C ASN A 137 22.20 -21.99 -32.83
N LYS A 138 21.87 -22.77 -31.80
CA LYS A 138 20.52 -23.29 -31.63
C LYS A 138 19.55 -22.14 -31.36
N SER A 139 18.37 -22.26 -31.96
CA SER A 139 17.21 -21.48 -31.53
C SER A 139 16.89 -21.80 -30.07
N PHE A 140 16.21 -20.88 -29.41
CA PHE A 140 15.74 -21.10 -28.05
C PHE A 140 14.52 -22.02 -28.04
N GLY A 141 14.22 -22.66 -26.91
CA GLY A 141 13.04 -23.49 -26.71
C GLY A 141 13.02 -24.17 -25.35
N GLY A 142 11.93 -24.84 -25.01
CA GLY A 142 11.68 -25.47 -23.69
C GLY A 142 10.62 -24.73 -22.87
N ALA A 143 9.78 -25.48 -22.16
CA ALA A 143 8.71 -24.91 -21.32
C ALA A 143 9.27 -24.34 -20.01
N TYR A 144 8.74 -23.22 -19.53
CA TYR A 144 9.24 -22.60 -18.31
C TYR A 144 9.08 -23.53 -17.09
N GLY A 145 10.08 -23.61 -16.21
CA GLY A 145 10.03 -24.42 -14.99
C GLY A 145 10.10 -25.94 -15.18
N ALA A 146 10.16 -26.44 -16.42
CA ALA A 146 10.12 -27.88 -16.70
C ALA A 146 11.50 -28.53 -16.83
N GLN A 147 12.59 -27.75 -16.94
CA GLN A 147 13.93 -28.27 -17.12
C GLN A 147 15.03 -27.30 -16.64
N SER A 148 16.25 -27.81 -16.47
CA SER A 148 17.45 -26.99 -16.28
C SER A 148 17.93 -26.38 -17.60
N TYR A 149 18.80 -25.37 -17.53
CA TYR A 149 19.45 -24.80 -18.72
C TYR A 149 20.18 -25.89 -19.53
N GLY A 150 20.20 -25.76 -20.85
CA GLY A 150 20.92 -26.67 -21.73
C GLY A 150 20.17 -27.04 -23.01
N ALA A 151 20.67 -28.08 -23.69
CA ALA A 151 20.05 -28.57 -24.91
C ALA A 151 18.73 -29.30 -24.60
N VAL A 152 17.69 -28.99 -25.36
CA VAL A 152 16.35 -29.60 -25.23
C VAL A 152 15.82 -30.01 -26.59
N THR A 153 14.79 -30.85 -26.61
CA THR A 153 13.97 -31.07 -27.80
C THR A 153 12.62 -30.42 -27.60
N ASP A 154 12.29 -29.45 -28.44
CA ASP A 154 11.01 -28.73 -28.38
C ASP A 154 10.46 -28.56 -29.79
N PHE A 155 9.14 -28.74 -29.96
CA PHE A 155 8.48 -28.82 -31.27
C PHE A 155 9.17 -29.76 -32.30
N GLY A 156 9.88 -30.78 -31.83
CA GLY A 156 10.62 -31.73 -32.69
C GLY A 156 12.01 -31.26 -33.15
N PHE A 157 12.48 -30.12 -32.67
CA PHE A 157 13.79 -29.53 -33.02
C PHE A 157 14.76 -29.57 -31.84
N ALA A 158 16.06 -29.58 -32.13
CA ALA A 158 17.11 -29.46 -31.12
C ALA A 158 17.32 -27.98 -30.76
N MET A 159 16.85 -27.60 -29.58
CA MET A 159 16.81 -26.21 -29.11
C MET A 159 17.72 -26.02 -27.89
N TRP A 160 17.80 -24.79 -27.41
CA TRP A 160 18.46 -24.43 -26.17
C TRP A 160 17.48 -23.79 -25.18
N TYR A 161 17.41 -24.33 -23.97
CA TYR A 161 16.71 -23.69 -22.87
C TYR A 161 17.70 -22.83 -22.07
N PRO A 162 17.46 -21.52 -21.89
CA PRO A 162 18.37 -20.65 -21.16
C PRO A 162 18.39 -20.91 -19.64
N GLY A 163 17.39 -21.62 -19.10
CA GLY A 163 17.18 -21.75 -17.66
C GLY A 163 16.21 -20.68 -17.13
N ASP A 164 15.41 -21.03 -16.12
CA ASP A 164 14.34 -20.16 -15.59
C ASP A 164 14.83 -18.76 -15.23
N ALA A 165 15.99 -18.67 -14.56
CA ALA A 165 16.59 -17.42 -14.11
C ALA A 165 17.01 -16.46 -15.24
N ASP A 166 17.13 -16.95 -16.47
CA ASP A 166 17.51 -16.14 -17.64
C ASP A 166 16.41 -16.11 -18.72
N ALA A 167 15.33 -16.90 -18.58
CA ALA A 167 14.36 -17.11 -19.65
C ALA A 167 13.64 -15.82 -20.09
N GLY A 168 13.06 -15.08 -19.14
CA GLY A 168 12.37 -13.81 -19.44
C GLY A 168 13.33 -12.74 -19.98
N MET A 169 14.52 -12.62 -19.38
CA MET A 169 15.55 -11.68 -19.81
C MET A 169 16.08 -12.01 -21.22
N ILE A 170 16.26 -13.29 -21.56
CA ILE A 170 16.63 -13.71 -22.92
C ILE A 170 15.49 -13.38 -23.89
N ALA A 171 14.23 -13.66 -23.55
CA ALA A 171 13.10 -13.29 -24.41
C ALA A 171 13.10 -11.79 -24.75
N ARG A 172 13.26 -10.92 -23.74
CA ARG A 172 13.33 -9.46 -23.93
C ARG A 172 14.55 -9.00 -24.72
N GLN A 173 15.70 -9.68 -24.60
CA GLN A 173 16.88 -9.41 -25.44
C GLN A 173 16.59 -9.75 -26.91
N GLU A 174 15.95 -10.88 -27.19
CA GLU A 174 15.65 -11.28 -28.56
C GLU A 174 14.52 -10.43 -29.18
N PHE A 175 13.53 -10.00 -28.40
CA PHE A 175 12.54 -8.99 -28.83
C PHE A 175 13.22 -7.67 -29.21
N TYR A 176 14.18 -7.22 -28.40
CA TYR A 176 14.98 -6.04 -28.70
C TYR A 176 15.76 -6.22 -30.00
N MET A 177 16.45 -7.33 -30.19
CA MET A 177 17.25 -7.56 -31.40
C MET A 177 16.40 -7.54 -32.67
N ALA A 178 15.22 -8.18 -32.63
CA ALA A 178 14.29 -8.18 -33.74
C ALA A 178 13.61 -6.83 -34.00
N THR A 179 13.65 -5.90 -33.04
CA THR A 179 13.10 -4.53 -33.18
C THR A 179 14.18 -3.55 -33.59
N ARG A 180 15.36 -3.63 -32.98
CA ARG A 180 16.50 -2.75 -33.24
C ARG A 180 17.04 -2.95 -34.65
N TYR A 181 17.12 -4.19 -35.14
CA TYR A 181 17.78 -4.51 -36.41
C TYR A 181 16.79 -4.99 -37.46
N ASP A 182 16.18 -4.02 -38.14
CA ASP A 182 15.25 -4.23 -39.27
C ASP A 182 15.96 -4.26 -40.65
N GLY A 183 17.30 -4.20 -40.64
CA GLY A 183 18.14 -4.18 -41.83
C GLY A 183 18.27 -2.81 -42.52
N SER A 184 17.71 -1.74 -41.95
CA SER A 184 17.88 -0.38 -42.47
C SER A 184 19.27 0.22 -42.19
N ASP A 185 19.94 -0.25 -41.14
CA ASP A 185 21.25 0.24 -40.71
C ASP A 185 22.42 -0.29 -41.56
N PRO A 186 23.48 0.51 -41.78
CA PRO A 186 24.65 0.07 -42.52
C PRO A 186 25.30 -1.20 -41.94
N SER A 187 25.58 -2.17 -42.80
CA SER A 187 26.25 -3.44 -42.43
C SER A 187 25.50 -4.30 -41.41
N THR A 188 24.18 -4.15 -41.33
CA THR A 188 23.28 -5.01 -40.54
C THR A 188 22.35 -5.79 -41.47
N THR A 189 21.65 -6.79 -40.93
CA THR A 189 20.57 -7.52 -41.62
C THR A 189 19.27 -7.37 -40.86
N ASP A 190 18.16 -7.59 -41.54
CA ASP A 190 16.84 -7.73 -40.92
C ASP A 190 16.80 -9.02 -40.07
N LEU A 191 16.55 -8.87 -38.77
CA LEU A 191 16.47 -9.94 -37.79
C LEU A 191 15.01 -10.17 -37.40
N GLU A 192 14.52 -11.39 -37.56
CA GLU A 192 13.13 -11.74 -37.28
C GLU A 192 13.00 -12.97 -36.38
N LEU A 193 11.99 -12.93 -35.50
CA LEU A 193 11.62 -14.05 -34.65
C LEU A 193 10.54 -14.90 -35.32
N TYR A 194 10.68 -16.21 -35.20
CA TYR A 194 9.75 -17.18 -35.80
C TYR A 194 9.35 -18.26 -34.81
N ASP A 195 8.20 -18.87 -35.06
CA ASP A 195 7.83 -20.12 -34.40
C ASP A 195 8.63 -21.30 -34.97
N GLY A 196 9.00 -22.25 -34.09
CA GLY A 196 9.85 -23.40 -34.44
C GLY A 196 11.33 -23.03 -34.59
N ASP A 197 12.09 -23.81 -35.38
CA ASP A 197 13.50 -23.51 -35.71
C ASP A 197 13.61 -22.99 -37.16
N PRO A 198 13.68 -21.66 -37.37
CA PRO A 198 13.83 -21.11 -38.71
C PRO A 198 15.21 -21.46 -39.28
N ASN A 199 15.28 -21.51 -40.61
CA ASN A 199 16.54 -21.71 -41.31
C ASN A 199 17.53 -20.58 -40.93
N PRO A 200 18.76 -20.89 -40.45
CA PRO A 200 19.76 -19.86 -40.14
C PRO A 200 20.03 -18.87 -41.28
N ALA A 201 19.82 -19.28 -42.54
CA ALA A 201 20.06 -18.45 -43.72
C ALA A 201 19.01 -17.35 -43.96
N ILE A 202 17.88 -17.35 -43.24
CA ILE A 202 16.89 -16.26 -43.30
C ILE A 202 17.05 -15.27 -42.14
N ASN A 203 18.22 -15.25 -41.50
CA ASN A 203 18.56 -14.38 -40.37
C ASN A 203 17.59 -14.50 -39.18
N GLY A 204 16.90 -15.64 -39.07
CA GLY A 204 15.83 -15.85 -38.09
C GLY A 204 16.29 -16.60 -36.85
N LEU A 205 15.67 -16.26 -35.71
CA LEU A 205 15.78 -16.99 -34.44
C LEU A 205 14.43 -17.56 -34.00
N GLY A 206 14.47 -18.77 -33.44
CA GLY A 206 13.29 -19.60 -33.23
C GLY A 206 12.70 -19.65 -31.82
N THR A 207 11.45 -20.13 -31.82
CA THR A 207 10.42 -20.28 -30.77
C THR A 207 9.89 -19.00 -30.14
N LEU A 208 9.46 -18.06 -30.99
CA LEU A 208 8.68 -16.90 -30.57
C LEU A 208 7.59 -17.23 -29.53
N ASN A 209 6.81 -18.31 -29.71
CA ASN A 209 5.83 -18.73 -28.69
C ASN A 209 6.43 -19.04 -27.30
N ARG A 210 7.65 -19.58 -27.19
CA ARG A 210 8.33 -19.79 -25.90
C ARG A 210 8.85 -18.49 -25.32
N MET A 211 9.33 -17.57 -26.15
CA MET A 211 9.74 -16.24 -25.68
C MET A 211 8.55 -15.47 -25.10
N LEU A 212 7.38 -15.56 -25.74
CA LEU A 212 6.13 -15.02 -25.20
C LEU A 212 5.78 -15.67 -23.86
N GLU A 213 5.83 -17.00 -23.75
CA GLU A 213 5.63 -17.71 -22.48
C GLU A 213 6.58 -17.20 -21.38
N TRP A 214 7.88 -17.18 -21.66
CA TRP A 214 8.90 -16.78 -20.68
C TRP A 214 8.76 -15.34 -20.24
N HIS A 215 8.35 -14.45 -21.15
CA HIS A 215 8.15 -13.03 -20.87
C HIS A 215 7.10 -12.77 -19.79
N TYR A 216 6.01 -13.55 -19.76
CA TYR A 216 4.97 -13.42 -18.73
C TYR A 216 5.19 -14.32 -17.50
N GLN A 217 6.11 -15.28 -17.58
CA GLN A 217 6.50 -16.13 -16.43
C GLN A 217 7.62 -15.50 -15.58
N ALA A 218 8.52 -14.74 -16.21
CA ALA A 218 9.66 -14.10 -15.57
C ALA A 218 9.72 -12.61 -15.95
N VAL A 219 9.04 -11.80 -15.13
CA VAL A 219 9.03 -10.33 -15.25
C VAL A 219 10.44 -9.72 -15.13
N PRO A 220 10.69 -8.49 -15.61
CA PRO A 220 11.97 -7.81 -15.40
C PRO A 220 12.36 -7.76 -13.92
N ASP A 221 13.58 -8.20 -13.61
CA ASP A 221 14.15 -8.13 -12.25
C ASP A 221 15.11 -6.93 -12.10
N ASP A 222 15.51 -6.63 -10.87
CA ASP A 222 16.43 -5.51 -10.58
C ASP A 222 17.77 -5.62 -11.32
N PHE A 223 18.24 -6.84 -11.58
CA PHE A 223 19.49 -7.05 -12.32
C PHE A 223 19.33 -6.65 -13.79
N GLU A 224 18.22 -7.01 -14.41
CA GLU A 224 17.87 -6.64 -15.79
C GLU A 224 17.60 -5.14 -15.92
N LEU A 225 16.83 -4.55 -15.00
CA LEU A 225 16.56 -3.11 -14.95
C LEU A 225 17.87 -2.32 -14.81
N ARG A 226 18.74 -2.70 -13.87
CA ARG A 226 20.07 -2.09 -13.70
C ARG A 226 20.91 -2.24 -14.97
N ARG A 227 20.92 -3.42 -15.59
CA ARG A 227 21.69 -3.68 -16.81
C ARG A 227 21.24 -2.77 -17.94
N ASN A 228 19.93 -2.66 -18.15
CA ASN A 228 19.34 -1.75 -19.14
C ASN A 228 19.77 -0.30 -18.88
N HIS A 229 19.68 0.13 -17.62
CA HIS A 229 20.09 1.45 -17.18
C HIS A 229 21.59 1.74 -17.38
N VAL A 230 22.47 0.79 -17.09
CA VAL A 230 23.93 0.97 -17.25
C VAL A 230 24.32 1.04 -18.73
N ILE A 231 23.71 0.19 -19.58
CA ILE A 231 23.97 0.24 -21.03
C ILE A 231 23.59 1.61 -21.58
N ASP A 232 22.43 2.14 -21.18
CA ASP A 232 21.96 3.46 -21.57
C ASP A 232 22.83 4.60 -21.02
N THR A 233 22.95 4.72 -19.70
CA THR A 233 23.59 5.90 -19.10
C THR A 233 25.10 5.96 -19.29
N SER A 234 25.78 4.82 -19.41
CA SER A 234 27.24 4.74 -19.37
C SER A 234 27.88 4.30 -20.68
N TYR A 235 27.14 3.63 -21.56
CA TYR A 235 27.70 3.00 -22.75
C TYR A 235 26.99 3.40 -24.04
N GLN A 236 25.98 2.65 -24.47
CA GLN A 236 25.38 2.77 -25.80
C GLN A 236 24.36 3.89 -25.91
N HIS A 237 23.85 4.44 -24.81
CA HIS A 237 22.85 5.52 -24.84
C HIS A 237 21.55 5.13 -25.54
N ASN A 238 21.20 3.84 -25.45
CA ASN A 238 19.90 3.31 -25.84
C ASN A 238 19.42 2.24 -24.85
N ARG A 239 18.10 2.10 -24.74
CA ARG A 239 17.43 1.18 -23.81
C ARG A 239 16.75 0.04 -24.57
N ASN A 240 16.58 -1.09 -23.89
CA ASN A 240 15.70 -2.15 -24.34
C ASN A 240 14.25 -1.80 -23.96
N PRO A 241 13.35 -1.54 -24.94
CA PRO A 241 11.97 -1.16 -24.66
C PRO A 241 11.18 -2.24 -23.93
N PHE A 242 11.48 -3.51 -24.18
CA PHE A 242 10.72 -4.61 -23.60
C PHE A 242 11.11 -4.89 -22.15
N VAL A 243 12.20 -4.29 -21.67
CA VAL A 243 12.56 -4.24 -20.24
C VAL A 243 11.80 -3.13 -19.53
N ASP A 244 11.76 -1.91 -20.09
CA ASP A 244 11.10 -0.77 -19.43
C ASP A 244 9.57 -0.77 -19.62
N ARG A 245 9.11 -1.31 -20.76
CA ARG A 245 7.73 -1.37 -21.24
C ARG A 245 7.39 -2.81 -21.71
N PRO A 246 7.42 -3.81 -20.81
CA PRO A 246 7.14 -5.21 -21.16
C PRO A 246 5.76 -5.41 -21.79
N GLU A 247 4.81 -4.53 -21.52
CA GLU A 247 3.46 -4.52 -22.08
C GLU A 247 3.39 -4.31 -23.61
N TYR A 248 4.49 -3.89 -24.25
CA TYR A 248 4.55 -3.74 -25.71
C TYR A 248 4.72 -5.07 -26.45
N VAL A 249 5.15 -6.14 -25.77
CA VAL A 249 5.50 -7.40 -26.42
C VAL A 249 4.31 -8.03 -27.13
N TRP A 250 3.14 -8.15 -26.47
CA TRP A 250 1.95 -8.73 -27.10
C TRP A 250 1.58 -8.00 -28.37
N SER A 251 1.60 -6.67 -28.27
CA SER A 251 1.30 -5.75 -29.34
C SER A 251 2.20 -6.02 -30.55
N VAL A 252 3.52 -6.04 -30.34
CA VAL A 252 4.50 -6.12 -31.42
C VAL A 252 4.60 -7.52 -32.04
N PHE A 253 4.52 -8.58 -31.22
CA PHE A 253 4.95 -9.91 -31.63
C PHE A 253 3.85 -10.99 -31.67
N LYS A 254 2.61 -10.70 -31.24
CA LYS A 254 1.51 -11.69 -31.28
C LYS A 254 0.48 -11.36 -32.36
N ASP A 255 -0.61 -10.68 -32.02
CA ASP A 255 -1.72 -10.47 -32.97
C ASP A 255 -2.62 -9.25 -32.67
N GLN A 256 -2.24 -8.37 -31.72
CA GLN A 256 -3.06 -7.22 -31.27
C GLN A 256 -4.41 -7.60 -30.64
N VAL A 257 -4.65 -8.88 -30.38
CA VAL A 257 -5.86 -9.40 -29.77
C VAL A 257 -5.44 -9.90 -28.39
N ASN A 258 -5.41 -9.01 -27.40
CA ASN A 258 -5.24 -9.42 -26.00
C ASN A 258 -6.63 -9.49 -25.36
N ASP A 259 -7.04 -10.69 -24.97
CA ASP A 259 -8.36 -10.99 -24.40
C ASP A 259 -8.43 -10.83 -22.87
N SER A 260 -7.37 -10.30 -22.25
CA SER A 260 -7.32 -10.20 -20.80
C SER A 260 -8.21 -9.10 -20.25
N GLN A 261 -8.90 -9.43 -19.16
CA GLN A 261 -9.70 -8.49 -18.38
C GLN A 261 -9.43 -8.75 -16.90
N LEU A 262 -8.94 -7.73 -16.21
CA LEU A 262 -8.72 -7.77 -14.77
C LEU A 262 -9.99 -7.35 -14.03
N TYR A 263 -10.17 -7.87 -12.81
CA TYR A 263 -11.21 -7.40 -11.91
C TYR A 263 -11.01 -7.83 -10.45
N VAL A 264 -11.55 -7.03 -9.54
CA VAL A 264 -11.69 -7.28 -8.11
C VAL A 264 -13.16 -7.31 -7.70
N GLY A 265 -13.48 -8.05 -6.65
CA GLY A 265 -14.85 -8.14 -6.13
C GLY A 265 -15.82 -8.81 -7.10
N GLY A 266 -16.85 -8.07 -7.52
CA GLY A 266 -17.89 -8.54 -8.44
C GLY A 266 -17.39 -8.66 -9.90
N ALA A 267 -18.27 -9.13 -10.79
CA ALA A 267 -17.94 -9.15 -12.23
C ALA A 267 -17.69 -7.71 -12.74
N PRO A 268 -16.72 -7.53 -13.66
CA PRO A 268 -16.36 -6.21 -14.17
C PRO A 268 -17.49 -5.57 -14.97
N ALA A 269 -17.47 -4.25 -15.04
CA ALA A 269 -18.35 -3.46 -15.88
C ALA A 269 -18.05 -3.67 -17.37
N ALA A 270 -18.89 -3.10 -18.24
CA ALA A 270 -18.73 -3.25 -19.69
C ALA A 270 -17.45 -2.61 -20.24
N ASP A 271 -16.87 -1.65 -19.52
CA ASP A 271 -15.57 -1.03 -19.81
C ASP A 271 -14.40 -1.73 -19.13
N GLY A 272 -14.62 -2.90 -18.50
CA GLY A 272 -13.60 -3.67 -17.80
C GLY A 272 -13.37 -3.24 -16.34
N SER A 273 -13.81 -2.05 -15.93
CA SER A 273 -13.57 -1.56 -14.57
C SER A 273 -14.33 -2.36 -13.50
N SER A 274 -13.73 -2.48 -12.33
CA SER A 274 -14.38 -3.05 -11.16
C SER A 274 -13.96 -2.33 -9.87
N SER A 275 -14.73 -2.54 -8.79
CA SER A 275 -14.42 -1.98 -7.49
C SER A 275 -14.82 -2.90 -6.35
N THR A 276 -14.10 -2.81 -5.24
CA THR A 276 -14.44 -3.50 -3.99
C THR A 276 -13.98 -2.71 -2.77
N ASP A 277 -14.73 -2.82 -1.68
CA ASP A 277 -14.42 -2.17 -0.41
C ASP A 277 -13.80 -3.16 0.58
N VAL A 278 -12.73 -2.74 1.23
CA VAL A 278 -12.08 -3.43 2.34
C VAL A 278 -12.22 -2.57 3.58
N ASN A 279 -13.19 -2.93 4.43
CA ASN A 279 -13.36 -2.30 5.72
C ASN A 279 -12.51 -3.03 6.77
N LEU A 280 -11.53 -2.32 7.34
CA LEU A 280 -10.67 -2.82 8.41
C LEU A 280 -11.33 -2.77 9.80
N GLY A 281 -12.54 -2.23 9.88
CA GLY A 281 -13.34 -2.12 11.10
C GLY A 281 -13.16 -0.77 11.79
N GLN A 282 -13.28 -0.80 13.12
CA GLN A 282 -13.18 0.36 13.98
C GLN A 282 -12.13 0.12 15.07
N VAL A 283 -11.48 1.18 15.51
CA VAL A 283 -10.53 1.15 16.63
C VAL A 283 -10.66 2.41 17.47
N ILE A 284 -10.27 2.35 18.74
CA ILE A 284 -10.19 3.53 19.60
C ILE A 284 -8.87 4.29 19.33
N VAL A 285 -8.89 5.60 19.53
CA VAL A 285 -7.69 6.45 19.42
C VAL A 285 -6.48 5.85 20.16
N GLY A 286 -5.34 5.78 19.48
CA GLY A 286 -4.10 5.21 20.01
C GLY A 286 -3.96 3.68 19.88
N ALA A 287 -4.98 2.97 19.40
CA ALA A 287 -4.87 1.55 19.07
C ALA A 287 -3.95 1.29 17.86
N GLY A 288 -3.50 0.05 17.68
CA GLY A 288 -2.79 -0.35 16.46
C GLY A 288 -3.73 -0.43 15.25
N VAL A 289 -3.23 -0.07 14.08
CA VAL A 289 -3.96 -0.26 12.81
C VAL A 289 -4.21 -1.77 12.58
N PRO A 290 -5.44 -2.19 12.25
CA PRO A 290 -5.74 -3.59 11.96
C PRO A 290 -4.91 -4.15 10.80
N SER A 291 -4.67 -5.46 10.80
CA SER A 291 -3.88 -6.11 9.77
C SER A 291 -4.51 -5.99 8.38
N ALA A 292 -3.68 -5.89 7.36
CA ALA A 292 -4.09 -5.96 5.95
C ALA A 292 -4.94 -7.20 5.65
N GLN A 293 -5.90 -7.05 4.74
CA GLN A 293 -6.80 -8.11 4.29
C GLN A 293 -6.44 -8.56 2.88
N ASN A 294 -6.70 -9.83 2.58
CA ASN A 294 -6.45 -10.37 1.25
C ASN A 294 -7.65 -10.12 0.33
N VAL A 295 -7.38 -9.53 -0.83
CA VAL A 295 -8.32 -9.36 -1.93
C VAL A 295 -7.85 -10.24 -3.10
N THR A 296 -8.80 -10.89 -3.75
CA THR A 296 -8.52 -11.67 -4.97
C THR A 296 -8.58 -10.74 -6.17
N LEU A 297 -7.47 -10.61 -6.89
CA LEU A 297 -7.42 -10.06 -8.24
C LEU A 297 -7.65 -11.22 -9.20
N ASN A 298 -8.70 -11.12 -10.01
CA ASN A 298 -9.05 -12.12 -11.00
C ASN A 298 -8.64 -11.63 -12.38
N ARG A 299 -8.34 -12.57 -13.26
CA ARG A 299 -8.11 -12.33 -14.68
C ARG A 299 -9.00 -13.27 -15.49
N ASN A 300 -9.79 -12.70 -16.40
CA ASN A 300 -10.41 -13.44 -17.49
C ASN A 300 -9.52 -13.37 -18.73
N GLY A 301 -9.66 -14.33 -19.64
CA GLY A 301 -8.88 -14.44 -20.88
C GLY A 301 -7.80 -15.51 -20.79
N MET A 302 -7.15 -15.83 -21.90
CA MET A 302 -6.03 -16.79 -21.96
C MET A 302 -4.67 -16.09 -22.11
N ASP A 303 -4.69 -14.82 -22.49
CA ASP A 303 -3.48 -14.09 -22.83
C ASP A 303 -2.70 -13.64 -21.60
N GLY A 304 -1.39 -13.46 -21.78
CA GLY A 304 -0.53 -12.92 -20.74
C GLY A 304 -0.90 -11.46 -20.46
N THR A 305 -0.77 -11.06 -19.19
CA THR A 305 -1.22 -9.74 -18.74
C THR A 305 -0.22 -9.11 -17.80
N TYR A 306 0.44 -8.03 -18.21
CA TYR A 306 1.14 -7.11 -17.33
C TYR A 306 0.17 -6.09 -16.73
N TYR A 307 0.36 -5.78 -15.46
CA TYR A 307 -0.47 -4.80 -14.75
C TYR A 307 0.33 -3.94 -13.78
N GLU A 308 -0.16 -2.72 -13.56
CA GLU A 308 0.36 -1.79 -12.58
C GLU A 308 -0.53 -1.73 -11.35
N VAL A 309 0.08 -1.79 -10.17
CA VAL A 309 -0.60 -1.58 -8.90
C VAL A 309 -0.11 -0.29 -8.27
N THR A 310 -1.03 0.66 -8.06
CA THR A 310 -0.73 1.99 -7.52
C THR A 310 -1.57 2.27 -6.27
N PRO A 311 -1.01 2.11 -5.06
CA PRO A 311 -1.62 2.61 -3.84
C PRO A 311 -1.63 4.14 -3.78
N SER A 312 -2.66 4.71 -3.17
CA SER A 312 -2.86 6.15 -3.00
C SER A 312 -3.60 6.45 -1.70
N GLY A 313 -3.43 7.67 -1.18
CA GLY A 313 -3.84 7.99 0.20
C GLY A 313 -3.00 7.20 1.19
N ASP A 314 -3.65 6.64 2.21
CA ASP A 314 -2.98 5.82 3.22
C ASP A 314 -2.91 4.33 2.82
N ALA A 315 -3.40 3.94 1.64
CA ALA A 315 -3.45 2.54 1.24
C ALA A 315 -2.07 1.92 1.06
N THR A 316 -1.95 0.66 1.47
CA THR A 316 -0.79 -0.21 1.22
C THR A 316 -1.21 -1.42 0.41
N SER A 317 -0.29 -1.98 -0.38
CA SER A 317 -0.47 -3.25 -1.10
C SER A 317 0.77 -4.13 -0.96
N SER A 318 0.58 -5.46 -0.94
CA SER A 318 1.70 -6.43 -0.99
C SER A 318 2.46 -6.43 -2.32
N VAL A 319 1.88 -5.82 -3.34
CA VAL A 319 2.40 -5.73 -4.70
C VAL A 319 2.23 -4.30 -5.17
N GLU A 320 3.27 -3.73 -5.78
CA GLU A 320 3.27 -2.35 -6.26
C GLU A 320 4.03 -2.23 -7.59
N GLY A 321 3.78 -1.14 -8.31
CA GLY A 321 4.44 -0.84 -9.57
C GLY A 321 3.96 -1.71 -10.72
N ARG A 322 4.68 -1.66 -11.84
CA ARG A 322 4.21 -2.15 -13.15
C ARG A 322 4.72 -3.50 -13.60
N TYR A 323 5.67 -4.09 -12.87
CA TYR A 323 6.31 -5.34 -13.25
C TYR A 323 5.59 -6.54 -12.62
N ASN A 324 4.26 -6.55 -12.72
CA ASN A 324 3.41 -7.64 -12.25
C ASN A 324 2.76 -8.29 -13.45
N ALA A 325 2.68 -9.62 -13.46
CA ALA A 325 2.15 -10.34 -14.61
C ALA A 325 1.31 -11.56 -14.23
N PHE A 326 0.31 -11.84 -15.05
CA PHE A 326 -0.30 -13.15 -15.19
C PHE A 326 0.30 -13.86 -16.41
N ALA A 327 0.58 -15.15 -16.24
CA ALA A 327 1.07 -15.99 -17.32
C ALA A 327 -0.02 -16.29 -18.36
N ILE A 328 0.41 -16.56 -19.59
CA ILE A 328 -0.44 -17.14 -20.64
C ILE A 328 -0.94 -18.50 -20.14
N ASN A 329 -2.25 -18.75 -20.25
CA ASN A 329 -2.85 -20.02 -19.81
C ASN A 329 -3.91 -20.54 -20.80
N THR A 330 -4.42 -21.75 -20.56
CA THR A 330 -5.41 -22.42 -21.44
C THR A 330 -6.78 -22.56 -20.80
N THR A 331 -6.94 -22.10 -19.55
CA THR A 331 -8.19 -22.22 -18.78
C THR A 331 -9.13 -21.05 -19.05
N GLY A 332 -8.61 -19.92 -19.53
CA GLY A 332 -9.40 -18.71 -19.78
C GLY A 332 -9.68 -17.89 -18.52
N THR A 333 -9.14 -18.31 -17.37
CA THR A 333 -9.21 -17.58 -16.10
C THR A 333 -7.95 -17.83 -15.27
N ASP A 334 -7.58 -16.86 -14.43
CA ASP A 334 -6.52 -16.95 -13.43
C ASP A 334 -6.82 -16.02 -12.24
N SER A 335 -6.09 -16.16 -11.13
CA SER A 335 -6.19 -15.21 -10.02
C SER A 335 -4.91 -15.09 -9.19
N ALA A 336 -4.75 -13.93 -8.57
CA ALA A 336 -3.70 -13.61 -7.62
C ALA A 336 -4.31 -13.04 -6.34
N SER A 337 -3.57 -13.10 -5.23
CA SER A 337 -3.98 -12.50 -3.97
C SER A 337 -3.15 -11.25 -3.69
N LEU A 338 -3.83 -10.14 -3.44
CA LEU A 338 -3.25 -8.87 -3.01
C LEU A 338 -3.57 -8.69 -1.53
N SER A 339 -2.56 -8.45 -0.69
CA SER A 339 -2.79 -8.05 0.70
C SER A 339 -2.84 -6.53 0.75
N VAL A 340 -3.99 -5.97 1.12
CA VAL A 340 -4.26 -4.52 1.13
C VAL A 340 -4.60 -4.03 2.53
N GLY A 341 -4.12 -2.84 2.88
CA GLY A 341 -4.26 -2.29 4.23
C GLY A 341 -4.09 -0.77 4.23
N LEU A 342 -3.83 -0.20 5.41
CA LEU A 342 -3.52 1.21 5.59
C LEU A 342 -2.20 1.38 6.35
N ASP A 343 -1.38 2.34 5.94
CA ASP A 343 -0.26 2.90 6.71
C ASP A 343 -0.65 4.30 7.17
N THR A 344 -1.26 4.35 8.36
CA THR A 344 -1.87 5.58 8.91
C THR A 344 -1.66 5.65 10.42
N ASP A 345 -1.88 6.83 10.99
CA ASP A 345 -1.95 7.00 12.45
C ASP A 345 -3.39 6.96 12.96
N THR A 346 -3.54 6.47 14.18
CA THR A 346 -4.80 6.39 14.92
C THR A 346 -4.83 7.38 16.08
N ALA A 347 -4.01 8.43 16.04
CA ALA A 347 -3.85 9.35 17.17
C ALA A 347 -5.05 10.31 17.34
N THR A 348 -5.89 10.43 16.31
CA THR A 348 -7.09 11.28 16.30
C THR A 348 -8.26 10.52 15.70
N ALA A 349 -9.46 10.77 16.21
CA ALA A 349 -10.69 10.23 15.65
C ALA A 349 -10.93 10.67 14.20
N GLY A 350 -11.72 9.88 13.49
CA GLY A 350 -12.11 10.09 12.10
C GLY A 350 -11.79 8.91 11.18
N ALA A 351 -12.36 8.93 9.98
CA ALA A 351 -12.07 7.94 8.95
C ALA A 351 -10.64 8.09 8.42
N ARG A 352 -10.01 6.94 8.19
CA ARG A 352 -8.77 6.76 7.44
C ARG A 352 -9.11 5.98 6.18
N THR A 353 -8.67 6.50 5.04
CA THR A 353 -9.01 5.90 3.75
C THR A 353 -7.83 5.91 2.80
N GLY A 354 -7.83 4.94 1.90
CA GLY A 354 -6.90 4.86 0.80
C GLY A 354 -7.52 4.11 -0.37
N THR A 355 -6.84 4.14 -1.51
CA THR A 355 -7.28 3.40 -2.70
C THR A 355 -6.08 2.73 -3.36
N VAL A 356 -6.24 1.45 -3.70
CA VAL A 356 -5.31 0.72 -4.57
C VAL A 356 -5.93 0.64 -5.96
N SER A 357 -5.29 1.25 -6.96
CA SER A 357 -5.66 1.12 -8.37
C SER A 357 -4.88 -0.02 -9.01
N ILE A 358 -5.54 -0.83 -9.82
CA ILE A 358 -4.93 -1.83 -10.69
C ILE A 358 -5.23 -1.45 -12.14
N ASP A 359 -4.21 -1.38 -12.98
CA ASP A 359 -4.29 -0.97 -14.38
C ASP A 359 -3.69 -2.05 -15.28
N ASN A 360 -4.42 -2.53 -16.27
CA ASN A 360 -3.91 -3.50 -17.25
C ASN A 360 -3.11 -2.76 -18.33
N LEU A 361 -1.88 -3.21 -18.57
CA LEU A 361 -0.95 -2.45 -19.39
C LEU A 361 -0.87 -2.96 -20.84
N ASP A 362 -1.28 -4.19 -21.13
CA ASP A 362 -0.99 -4.83 -22.42
C ASP A 362 -1.64 -4.12 -23.61
N VAL A 363 -0.80 -3.57 -24.49
CA VAL A 363 -1.25 -2.71 -25.57
C VAL A 363 -1.98 -3.52 -26.64
N THR A 364 -3.28 -3.29 -26.76
CA THR A 364 -4.19 -4.00 -27.68
C THR A 364 -5.06 -3.01 -28.46
N THR A 365 -5.40 -3.33 -29.72
CA THR A 365 -6.37 -2.55 -30.51
C THR A 365 -7.52 -3.36 -31.08
N ASN A 366 -7.41 -4.69 -31.11
CA ASN A 366 -8.32 -5.52 -31.92
C ASN A 366 -9.32 -6.34 -31.10
N PHE A 367 -9.26 -6.33 -29.76
CA PHE A 367 -10.28 -6.98 -28.92
C PHE A 367 -11.47 -6.05 -28.59
N GLY A 368 -11.19 -4.78 -28.27
CA GLY A 368 -12.20 -3.75 -27.97
C GLY A 368 -12.09 -3.19 -26.55
N LEU A 369 -13.06 -2.36 -26.16
CA LEU A 369 -13.15 -1.78 -24.82
C LEU A 369 -13.25 -2.87 -23.74
N GLY A 370 -12.66 -2.62 -22.56
CA GLY A 370 -12.74 -3.52 -21.42
C GLY A 370 -11.75 -4.67 -21.40
N HIS A 371 -10.71 -4.62 -22.24
CA HIS A 371 -9.65 -5.62 -22.31
C HIS A 371 -8.28 -4.97 -22.59
N GLY A 372 -7.22 -5.61 -22.10
CA GLY A 372 -5.85 -5.09 -22.18
C GLY A 372 -5.76 -3.64 -21.71
N SER A 373 -4.91 -2.83 -22.35
CA SER A 373 -4.75 -1.40 -22.06
C SER A 373 -5.97 -0.52 -22.38
N GLN A 374 -7.09 -1.11 -22.77
CA GLN A 374 -8.37 -0.42 -22.97
C GLN A 374 -9.41 -0.86 -21.93
N ASP A 375 -9.01 -1.63 -20.92
CA ASP A 375 -9.83 -1.80 -19.72
C ASP A 375 -9.77 -0.56 -18.83
N GLY A 376 -10.86 -0.34 -18.12
CA GLY A 376 -10.93 0.68 -17.09
C GLY A 376 -10.28 0.16 -15.82
N ASN A 377 -9.58 1.03 -15.12
CA ASN A 377 -8.87 0.68 -13.89
C ASN A 377 -9.79 0.02 -12.86
N ASP A 378 -9.27 -1.01 -12.20
CA ASP A 378 -9.89 -1.64 -11.05
C ASP A 378 -9.46 -0.95 -9.77
N THR A 379 -10.36 -0.85 -8.80
CA THR A 379 -10.12 -0.09 -7.56
C THR A 379 -10.47 -0.88 -6.31
N ILE A 380 -9.58 -0.86 -5.33
CA ILE A 380 -9.86 -1.36 -3.98
C ILE A 380 -9.85 -0.17 -3.04
N HIS A 381 -11.00 0.15 -2.46
CA HIS A 381 -11.10 1.17 -1.43
C HIS A 381 -10.86 0.53 -0.07
N VAL A 382 -9.94 1.10 0.72
CA VAL A 382 -9.63 0.59 2.06
C VAL A 382 -10.03 1.65 3.08
N SER A 383 -10.75 1.26 4.11
CA SER A 383 -11.23 2.16 5.16
C SER A 383 -11.01 1.62 6.58
N LEU A 384 -10.81 2.54 7.52
CA LEU A 384 -10.75 2.30 8.96
C LEU A 384 -11.38 3.51 9.66
N ASP A 385 -12.25 3.27 10.63
CA ASP A 385 -12.75 4.35 11.49
C ASP A 385 -12.00 4.35 12.83
N VAL A 386 -11.49 5.51 13.21
CA VAL A 386 -10.87 5.73 14.52
C VAL A 386 -11.86 6.49 15.39
N LEU A 387 -12.22 5.95 16.55
CA LEU A 387 -13.19 6.52 17.48
C LEU A 387 -12.48 7.17 18.67
N ASP A 388 -12.97 8.31 19.12
CA ASP A 388 -12.65 8.84 20.44
C ASP A 388 -13.18 7.87 21.51
N HIS A 389 -12.54 7.91 22.69
CA HIS A 389 -13.07 7.24 23.88
C HIS A 389 -14.49 7.72 24.20
N ALA A 390 -15.30 6.84 24.78
CA ALA A 390 -16.61 7.21 25.31
C ALA A 390 -16.46 8.12 26.54
N GLU A 391 -17.49 8.93 26.83
CA GLU A 391 -17.45 9.91 27.91
C GLU A 391 -18.74 9.86 28.75
N PRO A 392 -18.77 9.11 29.87
CA PRO A 392 -19.94 9.02 30.73
C PRO A 392 -20.22 10.35 31.44
N SER A 393 -21.48 10.75 31.56
CA SER A 393 -21.86 11.96 32.32
C SER A 393 -23.29 11.89 32.86
N PHE A 394 -23.57 12.55 33.98
CA PHE A 394 -24.95 12.81 34.43
C PHE A 394 -25.64 14.01 33.73
N SER A 395 -24.95 14.67 32.79
CA SER A 395 -25.43 15.86 32.07
C SER A 395 -25.25 15.70 30.57
N ALA A 396 -26.24 16.09 29.78
CA ALA A 396 -26.15 16.07 28.32
C ALA A 396 -25.23 17.15 27.72
N LEU A 397 -24.87 18.18 28.50
CA LEU A 397 -24.25 19.41 28.00
C LEU A 397 -22.79 19.57 28.41
N SER A 398 -22.35 18.81 29.39
CA SER A 398 -21.02 18.92 29.97
C SER A 398 -20.70 17.65 30.72
N ASP A 399 -19.40 17.39 30.87
CA ASP A 399 -18.91 16.39 31.81
C ASP A 399 -19.41 16.70 33.24
N LEU A 400 -20.05 15.70 33.86
CA LEU A 400 -20.61 15.75 35.21
C LEU A 400 -20.46 14.37 35.87
N ASP A 401 -19.33 14.19 36.53
CA ASP A 401 -18.95 12.94 37.21
C ASP A 401 -19.74 12.61 38.49
N SER A 402 -20.39 13.61 39.10
CA SER A 402 -21.05 13.42 40.38
C SER A 402 -22.42 14.07 40.43
N LEU A 403 -23.40 13.28 40.85
CA LEU A 403 -24.77 13.70 41.05
C LEU A 403 -25.17 13.45 42.50
N VAL A 404 -25.52 14.53 43.21
CA VAL A 404 -26.03 14.45 44.57
C VAL A 404 -27.50 14.84 44.56
N TYR A 405 -28.36 13.94 45.03
CA TYR A 405 -29.78 14.19 45.17
C TYR A 405 -30.25 13.97 46.60
N ASP A 406 -30.84 15.02 47.19
CA ASP A 406 -31.44 14.97 48.52
C ASP A 406 -32.97 14.98 48.39
N PHE A 407 -33.62 13.89 48.79
CA PHE A 407 -35.08 13.78 48.89
C PHE A 407 -35.66 14.72 49.96
N GLY A 408 -34.82 15.32 50.79
CA GLY A 408 -35.18 16.22 51.85
C GLY A 408 -35.86 15.51 53.02
N ALA A 409 -36.69 16.26 53.76
CA ALA A 409 -37.43 15.74 54.90
C ALA A 409 -38.81 15.20 54.46
N VAL A 410 -38.97 13.88 54.52
CA VAL A 410 -40.19 13.16 54.14
C VAL A 410 -40.90 12.63 55.39
N ASP A 411 -42.23 12.68 55.41
CA ASP A 411 -43.00 12.19 56.57
C ASP A 411 -43.06 10.65 56.55
N GLN A 412 -42.94 10.01 57.71
CA GLN A 412 -42.93 8.54 57.80
C GLN A 412 -44.22 7.95 57.22
N GLY A 413 -44.08 6.97 56.32
CA GLY A 413 -45.21 6.30 55.65
C GLY A 413 -45.86 7.13 54.53
N ALA A 414 -45.27 8.25 54.11
CA ALA A 414 -45.64 8.93 52.88
C ALA A 414 -45.35 8.05 51.65
N ALA A 415 -45.99 8.37 50.51
CA ALA A 415 -45.63 7.73 49.24
C ALA A 415 -44.13 7.92 48.96
N PHE A 416 -43.47 6.85 48.50
CA PHE A 416 -42.04 6.86 48.25
C PHE A 416 -41.70 7.86 47.14
N PRO A 417 -40.94 8.93 47.43
CA PRO A 417 -40.56 9.87 46.40
C PRO A 417 -39.58 9.21 45.43
N VAL A 418 -39.69 9.59 44.15
CA VAL A 418 -38.88 9.06 43.04
C VAL A 418 -38.05 10.20 42.46
N PHE A 419 -36.80 9.89 42.12
CA PHE A 419 -35.87 10.74 41.42
C PHE A 419 -35.45 10.03 40.13
N GLU A 420 -35.70 10.67 38.99
CA GLU A 420 -35.22 10.20 37.69
C GLU A 420 -33.92 10.92 37.35
N PHE A 421 -32.94 10.16 36.83
CA PHE A 421 -31.67 10.68 36.37
C PHE A 421 -31.21 9.90 35.14
N ASP A 422 -30.38 10.53 34.33
CA ASP A 422 -29.86 9.96 33.11
C ASP A 422 -28.35 9.74 33.23
N ILE A 423 -27.86 8.71 32.55
CA ILE A 423 -26.45 8.53 32.24
C ILE A 423 -26.30 8.76 30.74
N TYR A 424 -25.54 9.78 30.37
CA TYR A 424 -25.23 10.18 29.00
C TYR A 424 -23.88 9.59 28.58
N ASN A 425 -23.76 9.26 27.29
CA ASN A 425 -22.47 9.17 26.62
C ASN A 425 -22.29 10.48 25.83
N LEU A 426 -21.34 11.33 26.20
CA LEU A 426 -21.14 12.62 25.54
C LEU A 426 -20.55 12.43 24.15
N LEU A 427 -21.01 13.24 23.20
CA LEU A 427 -20.50 13.23 21.84
C LEU A 427 -19.24 14.12 21.73
N SER A 428 -18.08 13.51 21.52
CA SER A 428 -16.82 14.23 21.24
C SER A 428 -16.72 14.55 19.75
N THR A 429 -16.61 13.50 18.92
CA THR A 429 -16.54 13.60 17.45
C THR A 429 -17.76 12.92 16.84
N ALA A 430 -18.51 13.67 16.03
CA ALA A 430 -19.68 13.15 15.31
C ALA A 430 -19.32 11.90 14.48
N ASP A 431 -20.10 10.83 14.64
CA ASP A 431 -19.90 9.50 14.02
C ASP A 431 -18.61 8.76 14.42
N TYR A 432 -17.75 9.36 15.25
CA TYR A 432 -16.45 8.82 15.66
C TYR A 432 -16.22 8.90 17.16
N THR A 433 -17.25 8.61 17.97
CA THR A 433 -17.14 8.46 19.43
C THR A 433 -17.64 7.07 19.79
N ALA A 434 -16.89 6.33 20.59
CA ALA A 434 -17.22 4.95 20.95
C ALA A 434 -18.53 4.84 21.75
N GLY A 435 -19.14 3.65 21.70
CA GLY A 435 -20.20 3.28 22.63
C GLY A 435 -19.70 3.26 24.08
N LEU A 436 -20.60 3.52 25.03
CA LEU A 436 -20.31 3.50 26.46
C LEU A 436 -20.87 2.24 27.11
N ASP A 437 -20.02 1.55 27.88
CA ASP A 437 -20.38 0.37 28.65
C ASP A 437 -20.41 0.71 30.15
N LEU A 438 -21.50 0.35 30.85
CA LEU A 438 -21.56 0.36 32.30
C LEU A 438 -21.24 -1.03 32.82
N ASP A 439 -20.01 -1.24 33.29
CA ASP A 439 -19.47 -2.55 33.67
C ASP A 439 -19.94 -3.02 35.05
N SER A 440 -19.96 -2.10 36.01
CA SER A 440 -20.24 -2.46 37.39
C SER A 440 -20.80 -1.33 38.22
N ILE A 441 -21.56 -1.73 39.24
CA ILE A 441 -22.24 -0.83 40.18
C ILE A 441 -21.83 -1.25 41.58
N LEU A 442 -21.14 -0.37 42.30
CA LEU A 442 -20.77 -0.57 43.70
C LEU A 442 -21.54 0.39 44.60
N ALA A 443 -22.42 -0.15 45.44
CA ALA A 443 -23.21 0.64 46.38
C ALA A 443 -22.69 0.51 47.82
N ILE A 444 -22.55 1.63 48.52
CA ILE A 444 -22.14 1.72 49.94
C ILE A 444 -23.06 2.66 50.74
N GLY A 445 -23.03 2.55 52.07
CA GLY A 445 -23.86 3.34 52.97
C GLY A 445 -25.23 2.70 53.23
N ASP A 446 -26.26 3.53 53.40
CA ASP A 446 -27.61 3.11 53.75
C ASP A 446 -28.43 2.61 52.54
N THR A 447 -27.86 1.69 51.76
CA THR A 447 -28.45 1.21 50.50
C THR A 447 -29.80 0.52 50.68
N SER A 448 -30.12 0.01 51.88
CA SER A 448 -31.46 -0.53 52.16
C SER A 448 -32.56 0.54 52.23
N ALA A 449 -32.21 1.81 52.39
CA ALA A 449 -33.15 2.93 52.41
C ALA A 449 -33.49 3.45 51.01
N PHE A 450 -32.75 3.04 49.97
CA PHE A 450 -32.93 3.49 48.60
C PHE A 450 -33.07 2.29 47.65
N THR A 451 -34.12 2.28 46.83
CA THR A 451 -34.27 1.29 45.75
C THR A 451 -33.95 1.96 44.42
N THR A 452 -33.10 1.35 43.60
CA THR A 452 -32.76 1.85 42.26
C THR A 452 -33.04 0.78 41.21
N ASP A 453 -33.34 1.19 39.97
CA ASP A 453 -33.40 0.30 38.80
C ASP A 453 -32.08 0.25 37.99
N LEU A 454 -31.02 0.87 38.51
CA LEU A 454 -29.65 0.80 37.96
C LEU A 454 -29.27 -0.63 37.57
N VAL A 455 -28.90 -0.79 36.31
CA VAL A 455 -28.42 -2.05 35.73
C VAL A 455 -27.33 -1.73 34.72
N THR A 456 -26.34 -2.60 34.63
CA THR A 456 -25.27 -2.54 33.63
C THR A 456 -25.85 -2.56 32.21
N PHE A 457 -25.22 -1.85 31.30
CA PHE A 457 -25.56 -1.81 29.87
C PHE A 457 -24.28 -1.80 29.05
N ALA A 458 -24.42 -2.09 27.75
CA ALA A 458 -23.34 -2.00 26.78
C ALA A 458 -23.80 -1.18 25.58
N ASP A 459 -22.83 -0.61 24.86
CA ASP A 459 -22.97 0.10 23.59
C ASP A 459 -24.00 1.24 23.65
N LEU A 460 -23.96 2.06 24.72
CA LEU A 460 -24.78 3.28 24.72
C LEU A 460 -24.22 4.28 23.70
N ASP A 461 -24.96 4.49 22.62
CA ASP A 461 -24.60 5.38 21.51
C ASP A 461 -24.18 6.78 21.99
N ALA A 462 -23.13 7.32 21.38
CA ALA A 462 -22.65 8.67 21.66
C ALA A 462 -23.74 9.74 21.39
N GLY A 463 -23.83 10.72 22.29
CA GLY A 463 -24.86 11.76 22.28
C GLY A 463 -26.23 11.32 22.78
N THR A 464 -26.37 10.08 23.29
CA THR A 464 -27.63 9.54 23.83
C THR A 464 -27.55 9.29 25.33
N SER A 465 -28.64 8.81 25.93
CA SER A 465 -28.71 8.51 27.37
C SER A 465 -29.54 7.29 27.69
N SER A 466 -29.23 6.69 28.84
CA SER A 466 -30.09 5.72 29.54
C SER A 466 -30.68 6.36 30.79
N THR A 467 -31.99 6.25 30.96
CA THR A 467 -32.73 6.81 32.10
C THR A 467 -32.92 5.77 33.19
N PHE A 468 -32.67 6.17 34.44
CA PHE A 468 -32.82 5.37 35.64
C PHE A 468 -33.64 6.13 36.70
N SER A 469 -34.13 5.39 37.68
CA SER A 469 -34.89 5.90 38.80
C SER A 469 -34.35 5.42 40.15
N ALA A 470 -34.39 6.32 41.12
CA ALA A 470 -34.10 6.03 42.53
C ALA A 470 -35.31 6.40 43.39
N MET A 471 -35.62 5.56 44.37
CA MET A 471 -36.77 5.69 45.24
C MET A 471 -36.34 5.61 46.71
N PHE A 472 -36.87 6.51 47.54
CA PHE A 472 -36.56 6.55 48.98
C PHE A 472 -37.63 5.83 49.82
N ASP A 473 -37.26 4.80 50.56
CA ASP A 473 -38.17 4.06 51.45
C ASP A 473 -38.47 4.87 52.72
N THR A 474 -39.73 5.29 52.87
CA THR A 474 -40.21 6.11 53.99
C THR A 474 -40.65 5.29 55.21
N SER A 475 -40.44 3.97 55.22
CA SER A 475 -40.92 3.06 56.26
C SER A 475 -40.20 3.23 57.60
N THR A 476 -38.89 3.46 57.55
CA THR A 476 -38.01 3.41 58.72
C THR A 476 -37.44 4.79 59.02
N ARG A 477 -37.53 5.24 60.27
CA ARG A 477 -37.05 6.55 60.68
C ARG A 477 -35.52 6.62 60.66
N GLY A 478 -34.97 7.71 60.12
CA GLY A 478 -33.53 7.99 60.14
C GLY A 478 -33.14 9.16 59.24
N GLU A 479 -31.86 9.50 59.29
CA GLU A 479 -31.16 10.20 58.22
C GLU A 479 -30.34 9.14 57.50
N PHE A 480 -30.49 9.07 56.18
CA PHE A 480 -29.90 8.03 55.36
C PHE A 480 -29.05 8.64 54.26
N SER A 481 -27.93 8.01 53.96
CA SER A 481 -27.09 8.37 52.83
C SER A 481 -26.49 7.12 52.19
N ALA A 482 -26.65 7.00 50.87
CA ALA A 482 -26.03 5.94 50.08
C ALA A 482 -25.27 6.54 48.89
N SER A 483 -24.16 5.89 48.53
CA SER A 483 -23.33 6.27 47.40
C SER A 483 -23.19 5.09 46.45
N TYR A 484 -23.34 5.34 45.15
CA TYR A 484 -23.22 4.37 44.08
C TYR A 484 -22.06 4.81 43.17
N SER A 485 -20.98 4.01 43.13
CA SER A 485 -19.89 4.15 42.16
C SER A 485 -20.24 3.32 40.94
N LEU A 486 -20.26 3.96 39.77
CA LEU A 486 -20.58 3.36 38.49
C LEU A 486 -19.29 3.34 37.67
N SER A 487 -18.76 2.16 37.36
CA SER A 487 -17.53 2.03 36.56
C SER A 487 -17.87 1.73 35.12
N PHE A 488 -17.18 2.42 34.21
CA PHE A 488 -17.45 2.36 32.78
C PHE A 488 -16.22 1.93 31.98
N SER A 489 -16.46 1.47 30.76
CA SER A 489 -15.45 1.27 29.73
C SER A 489 -15.95 1.78 28.38
N ASP A 490 -15.01 1.91 27.44
CA ASP A 490 -15.35 2.02 26.02
C ASP A 490 -16.00 0.70 25.55
N GLU A 491 -16.81 0.76 24.49
CA GLU A 491 -17.19 -0.41 23.69
C GLU A 491 -15.96 -1.30 23.40
N ASP A 492 -16.15 -2.63 23.42
CA ASP A 492 -15.15 -3.72 23.32
C ASP A 492 -14.33 -3.77 21.99
N LEU A 493 -13.83 -2.62 21.53
CA LEU A 493 -13.02 -2.42 20.34
C LEU A 493 -11.52 -2.46 20.66
N PRO A 494 -10.65 -2.71 19.66
CA PRO A 494 -9.21 -2.57 19.85
C PRO A 494 -8.85 -1.15 20.33
N GLY A 495 -8.16 -1.07 21.46
CA GLY A 495 -7.82 0.20 22.12
C GLY A 495 -8.77 0.61 23.25
N ALA A 496 -9.85 -0.14 23.48
CA ALA A 496 -10.76 0.08 24.59
C ALA A 496 -10.04 0.09 25.95
N SER A 497 -10.55 0.92 26.85
CA SER A 497 -10.00 1.13 28.18
C SER A 497 -11.09 1.33 29.22
N LEU A 498 -10.73 1.16 30.50
CA LEU A 498 -11.58 1.58 31.60
C LEU A 498 -11.62 3.11 31.66
N LEU A 499 -12.80 3.66 31.87
CA LEU A 499 -13.08 5.09 31.94
C LEU A 499 -13.18 5.56 33.41
N GLY A 500 -13.51 6.84 33.59
CA GLY A 500 -13.79 7.42 34.91
C GLY A 500 -15.06 6.85 35.54
N ASP A 501 -15.09 6.80 36.88
CA ASP A 501 -16.28 6.39 37.63
C ASP A 501 -17.26 7.57 37.77
N LEU A 502 -18.55 7.34 37.52
CA LEU A 502 -19.60 8.28 37.96
C LEU A 502 -20.04 7.97 39.39
N THR A 503 -20.28 9.01 40.20
CA THR A 503 -20.73 8.87 41.60
C THR A 503 -22.11 9.48 41.81
N LEU A 504 -23.11 8.63 42.06
CA LEU A 504 -24.45 9.05 42.51
C LEU A 504 -24.54 8.98 44.04
N THR A 505 -24.84 10.10 44.70
CA THR A 505 -25.11 10.16 46.14
C THR A 505 -26.57 10.49 46.39
N LEU A 506 -27.26 9.61 47.12
CA LEU A 506 -28.65 9.81 47.55
C LEU A 506 -28.70 10.12 49.03
N MET A 507 -29.48 11.13 49.40
CA MET A 507 -29.67 11.56 50.78
C MET A 507 -31.17 11.71 51.08
N GLY A 508 -31.55 11.46 52.32
CA GLY A 508 -32.93 11.68 52.75
C GLY A 508 -33.10 11.58 54.26
N ARG A 509 -34.11 12.26 54.78
CA ARG A 509 -34.46 12.23 56.20
C ARG A 509 -35.94 11.95 56.39
N ILE A 510 -36.27 11.09 57.34
CA ILE A 510 -37.67 10.78 57.69
C ILE A 510 -38.08 11.42 59.02
N ARG A 511 -39.17 12.21 59.03
CA ARG A 511 -39.69 12.96 60.18
C ARG A 511 -41.14 12.58 60.58
N PHE A 512 -41.58 13.07 61.74
CA PHE A 512 -42.92 12.85 62.31
C PHE A 512 -43.96 13.86 61.77
N ASP A 513 -45.21 13.42 61.58
CA ASP A 513 -46.38 14.27 61.28
C ASP A 513 -46.82 15.15 62.50
N GLU A 514 -46.34 14.86 63.72
CA GLU A 514 -46.74 15.61 64.92
C GLU A 514 -46.08 17.01 65.06
N ASP A 515 -45.05 17.34 64.26
CA ASP A 515 -44.41 18.66 64.28
C ASP A 515 -45.30 19.80 63.73
N ARG A 516 -46.49 19.49 63.18
CA ARG A 516 -47.48 20.51 62.79
C ARG A 516 -48.44 20.95 63.92
N ARG A 517 -48.42 20.33 65.11
CA ARG A 517 -49.44 20.60 66.15
C ARG A 517 -49.08 21.63 67.23
N PHE A 518 -47.89 22.24 67.21
CA PHE A 518 -47.48 23.21 68.25
C PHE A 518 -47.15 24.62 67.74
N GLY A 519 -47.86 25.11 66.72
CA GLY A 519 -47.73 26.50 66.23
C GLY A 519 -48.76 27.51 66.78
N GLY A 520 -49.56 27.18 67.81
CA GLY A 520 -50.72 27.99 68.19
C GLY A 520 -50.94 28.20 69.69
N ARG A 521 -50.23 29.17 70.28
CA ARG A 521 -50.70 30.05 71.39
C ARG A 521 -49.63 31.11 71.72
N GLY A 522 -49.96 32.38 71.49
CA GLY A 522 -49.09 33.54 71.77
C GLY A 522 -48.91 33.86 73.25
N PRO A 523 -48.30 35.03 73.59
CA PRO A 523 -49.16 36.20 73.76
C PRO A 523 -48.61 37.54 73.25
N ARG A 524 -49.53 38.28 72.62
CA ARG A 524 -49.89 39.70 72.78
C ARG A 524 -48.80 40.78 73.02
N GLY A 525 -48.87 41.78 72.14
CA GLY A 525 -48.50 43.18 72.36
C GLY A 525 -47.34 43.56 71.46
N GLY A 526 -47.40 44.55 70.57
CA GLY A 526 -48.40 45.54 70.23
C GLY A 526 -47.74 46.45 69.19
N ASP A 527 -48.58 46.99 68.31
CA ASP A 527 -48.44 48.29 67.65
C ASP A 527 -47.40 48.43 66.50
N GLY A 528 -47.90 48.77 65.30
CA GLY A 528 -47.10 49.46 64.26
C GLY A 528 -47.26 48.98 62.82
N GLU A 529 -48.42 49.24 62.21
CA GLU A 529 -48.65 49.34 60.75
C GLU A 529 -47.64 50.24 59.98
N PRO A 530 -47.64 50.34 58.62
CA PRO A 530 -48.00 49.37 57.58
C PRO A 530 -47.15 49.44 56.27
N GLU A 531 -47.40 48.45 55.39
CA GLU A 531 -47.60 48.54 53.93
C GLU A 531 -46.47 48.62 52.85
N PHE A 532 -46.53 47.58 51.99
CA PHE A 532 -46.50 47.51 50.52
C PHE A 532 -45.23 47.82 49.69
N GLY A 533 -44.90 46.83 48.85
CA GLY A 533 -44.36 47.08 47.51
C GLY A 533 -43.52 45.95 46.91
N ASP A 534 -44.15 44.90 46.40
CA ASP A 534 -43.66 44.21 45.18
C ASP A 534 -44.01 45.11 43.97
N PRO A 535 -43.40 45.06 42.75
CA PRO A 535 -42.95 43.81 42.09
C PRO A 535 -41.76 43.91 41.07
N LEU A 536 -41.38 42.75 40.52
CA LEU A 536 -40.97 42.46 39.12
C LEU A 536 -39.91 43.32 38.38
N ALA A 537 -38.86 42.66 37.86
CA ALA A 537 -38.58 42.43 36.42
C ALA A 537 -37.12 42.58 35.95
N ALA A 538 -36.74 41.63 35.09
CA ALA A 538 -35.95 41.74 33.85
C ALA A 538 -34.40 41.72 33.86
N VAL A 539 -33.91 40.78 33.04
CA VAL A 539 -32.58 40.65 32.42
C VAL A 539 -32.31 41.81 31.44
N PRO A 540 -31.05 42.16 31.13
CA PRO A 540 -30.57 41.88 29.76
C PRO A 540 -29.10 41.40 29.64
N GLU A 541 -28.88 40.78 28.48
CA GLU A 541 -27.69 40.16 27.86
C GLU A 541 -26.42 41.01 27.67
N PRO A 542 -25.27 40.38 27.29
CA PRO A 542 -23.97 41.05 27.15
C PRO A 542 -23.75 41.68 25.76
N SER A 543 -22.97 42.76 25.73
CA SER A 543 -22.53 43.43 24.50
C SER A 543 -21.21 42.87 23.97
N SER A 544 -21.21 42.61 22.67
CA SER A 544 -20.08 42.39 21.78
C SER A 544 -19.25 43.66 21.57
N PHE A 545 -17.94 43.54 21.30
CA PHE A 545 -17.23 44.34 20.27
C PHE A 545 -15.84 43.76 19.96
N SER A 546 -15.45 43.99 18.71
CA SER A 546 -14.35 43.39 17.95
C SER A 546 -13.20 44.39 17.71
N LEU A 547 -12.04 43.84 17.33
CA LEU A 547 -11.07 44.30 16.31
C LEU A 547 -9.68 44.86 16.74
N ALA A 548 -8.67 44.05 16.39
CA ALA A 548 -7.42 44.32 15.65
C ALA A 548 -6.20 45.11 16.19
N ALA A 549 -5.06 44.39 16.08
CA ALA A 549 -3.70 44.76 15.58
C ALA A 549 -2.79 45.60 16.51
N LEU A 550 -1.48 45.34 16.71
CA LEU A 550 -0.40 45.13 15.74
C LEU A 550 0.96 44.85 16.46
N ALA A 551 1.72 43.87 15.97
CA ALA A 551 3.19 43.68 15.87
C ALA A 551 4.19 44.13 16.98
N LEU A 552 5.16 43.26 17.36
CA LEU A 552 6.52 43.15 16.75
C LEU A 552 7.47 42.20 17.55
N VAL A 553 8.24 41.39 16.79
CA VAL A 553 9.64 40.92 16.99
C VAL A 553 9.93 39.73 17.90
N GLY A 554 10.59 38.71 17.30
CA GLY A 554 11.35 37.70 18.02
C GLY A 554 11.82 36.54 17.14
N CYS A 555 12.72 36.81 16.19
CA CYS A 555 13.38 35.78 15.37
C CYS A 555 14.46 35.07 16.19
N ALA A 556 14.39 33.75 16.34
CA ALA A 556 15.50 32.92 16.85
C ALA A 556 15.46 31.53 16.20
N VAL A 557 16.47 31.26 15.37
CA VAL A 557 16.79 29.98 14.74
C VAL A 557 17.52 29.09 15.75
N PRO A 558 17.29 27.77 15.75
CA PRO A 558 18.33 26.85 16.17
C PRO A 558 18.77 25.88 15.05
N TYR A 559 20.07 25.98 14.82
CA TYR A 559 21.01 25.06 14.21
C TYR A 559 20.66 23.55 14.31
N ALA A 560 20.68 22.88 13.16
CA ALA A 560 20.69 21.42 13.06
C ALA A 560 22.09 20.86 13.36
N VAL A 561 22.19 19.96 14.34
CA VAL A 561 23.40 19.16 14.62
C VAL A 561 23.20 17.75 14.09
N ARG A 562 23.81 17.46 12.94
CA ARG A 562 24.04 16.09 12.44
C ARG A 562 25.02 15.37 13.36
N ARG A 563 24.59 14.31 14.05
CA ARG A 563 25.50 13.33 14.67
C ARG A 563 25.98 12.34 13.61
N ARG A 564 27.29 12.40 13.29
CA ARG A 564 28.04 11.30 12.67
C ARG A 564 28.42 10.31 13.78
N SER A 565 28.01 9.06 13.66
CA SER A 565 28.57 7.94 14.43
C SER A 565 29.80 7.39 13.71
N SER A 566 30.99 7.77 14.18
CA SER A 566 32.26 7.13 13.81
C SER A 566 32.59 6.04 14.84
N GLY A 567 32.32 4.78 14.50
CA GLY A 567 32.78 3.61 15.26
C GLY A 567 34.12 3.11 14.75
N ARG A 568 35.22 3.61 15.30
CA ARG A 568 36.58 3.08 15.11
C ARG A 568 36.93 2.22 16.32
N ALA A 569 36.77 0.89 16.23
CA ALA A 569 37.28 -0.03 17.24
C ALA A 569 38.66 -0.54 16.83
N GLN A 570 39.63 -0.31 17.71
CA GLN A 570 41.02 -0.70 17.60
C GLN A 570 41.23 -2.21 17.71
N LYS A 571 42.22 -2.67 16.94
CA LYS A 571 43.13 -3.79 17.17
C LYS A 571 43.24 -4.23 18.64
N ARG A 572 43.03 -5.53 18.89
CA ARG A 572 43.76 -6.28 19.93
C ARG A 572 44.45 -7.47 19.29
N SER A 573 45.78 -7.46 19.39
CA SER A 573 46.67 -8.58 19.09
C SER A 573 47.15 -9.17 20.41
N ALA A 574 47.21 -10.51 20.43
CA ALA A 574 48.03 -11.41 21.25
C ALA A 574 47.76 -11.53 22.76
N ARG A 575 47.36 -12.74 23.22
CA ARG A 575 48.30 -13.75 23.77
C ARG A 575 47.60 -15.04 24.26
N ASN A 576 48.27 -16.16 23.98
CA ASN A 576 48.35 -17.44 24.71
C ASN A 576 47.14 -18.39 24.72
N ALA A 577 47.21 -19.46 23.91
CA ALA A 577 47.58 -20.82 24.34
C ALA A 577 47.80 -21.69 23.08
#